data_AF-A0A416MJA5-F1
#
_entry.id   AF-A0A416MJA5-F1
#
_cell.length_a   1.000
_cell.length_b   1.000
_cell.length_c   1.000
_cell.angle_alpha   90.00
_cell.angle_beta   90.00
_cell.angle_gamma   90.00
#
_symmetry.space_group_name_H-M   'P 1'
#
loop_
_entity.id
_entity.type
_entity.pdbx_description
1 polymer ?
#
loop_
_entity_poly.entity_id
_entity_poly.type
_entity_poly.pdbx_seq_one_letter_code
_entity_poly.pdbx_strand_id
1 'polypeptide(L)' 'MYDKVLELLQEEYPEIDFTGSDELVDDGILDSLTLTGIIAALSMEFDIEIPYDEIIEENFNSVAAMAEMVERLQA' A
#
# COMPACT_ATOMS: atom_id res chain seq x y z
N MET A 1 5.75 1.78 -11.29
CA MET A 1 4.83 2.23 -10.22
C MET A 1 5.47 2.20 -8.84
N TYR A 2 6.30 1.19 -8.54
CA TYR A 2 6.97 1.00 -7.24
C TYR A 2 7.49 2.28 -6.58
N ASP A 3 8.37 3.03 -7.23
CA ASP A 3 9.00 4.22 -6.62
C ASP A 3 7.97 5.27 -6.19
N LYS A 4 6.90 5.46 -6.98
CA LYS A 4 5.85 6.44 -6.65
C LYS A 4 5.06 6.02 -5.42
N VAL A 5 4.70 4.73 -5.35
CA VAL A 5 3.98 4.18 -4.19
C VAL A 5 4.88 4.27 -2.95
N LEU A 6 6.16 3.92 -3.09
CA LEU A 6 7.12 4.04 -1.98
C LEU A 6 7.26 5.49 -1.51
N GLU A 7 7.46 6.45 -2.41
CA GLU A 7 7.58 7.87 -2.07
C GLU A 7 6.34 8.38 -1.36
N LEU A 8 5.13 8.07 -1.87
CA LEU A 8 3.87 8.44 -1.22
C LEU A 8 3.77 7.88 0.19
N LEU A 9 4.04 6.58 0.34
CA LEU A 9 3.96 5.90 1.64
C LEU A 9 4.99 6.44 2.63
N GLN A 10 6.21 6.76 2.19
CA GLN A 10 7.24 7.35 3.04
C GLN A 10 6.95 8.81 3.41
N GLU A 11 6.26 9.55 2.55
CA GLU A 11 5.83 10.93 2.84
C GLU A 11 4.70 10.94 3.88
N GLU A 12 3.70 10.09 3.72
CA GLU A 12 2.54 10.00 4.63
C GLU A 12 2.87 9.29 5.94
N TYR A 13 3.74 8.26 5.89
CA TYR A 13 4.11 7.41 7.02
C TYR A 13 5.63 7.29 7.17
N PRO A 14 6.34 8.38 7.50
CA PRO A 14 7.80 8.39 7.63
C PRO A 14 8.33 7.53 8.79
N GLU A 15 7.44 7.13 9.71
CA GLU A 15 7.75 6.27 10.85
C GLU A 15 7.73 4.76 10.52
N ILE A 16 7.21 4.38 9.35
CA ILE A 16 7.08 2.99 8.91
C ILE A 16 8.17 2.66 7.88
N ASP A 17 8.90 1.58 8.13
CA ASP A 17 9.89 1.08 7.18
C ASP A 17 9.24 0.08 6.20
N PHE A 18 8.72 0.61 5.10
CA PHE A 18 8.13 -0.17 4.01
C PHE A 18 9.15 -0.97 3.19
N THR A 19 10.45 -0.75 3.40
CA THR A 19 11.53 -1.39 2.64
C THR A 19 12.26 -2.48 3.43
N GLY A 20 12.01 -2.55 4.73
CA GLY A 20 12.66 -3.49 5.64
C GLY A 20 12.05 -4.89 5.66
N SER A 21 10.83 -5.05 5.17
CA SER A 21 10.12 -6.34 5.11
C SER A 21 9.21 -6.45 3.88
N ASP A 22 9.08 -7.67 3.37
CA ASP A 22 8.13 -8.06 2.32
C ASP A 22 6.82 -8.65 2.90
N GLU A 23 6.69 -8.69 4.23
CA GLU A 23 5.58 -9.26 4.99
C GLU A 23 4.99 -8.21 5.96
N LEU A 24 4.77 -6.97 5.48
CA LEU A 24 4.40 -5.82 6.30
C LEU A 24 3.11 -6.01 7.12
N VAL A 25 2.11 -6.72 6.60
CA VAL A 25 0.87 -7.01 7.34
C VAL A 25 1.09 -8.17 8.29
N ASP A 26 1.73 -9.25 7.82
CA ASP A 26 1.99 -10.46 8.61
C ASP A 26 2.94 -10.22 9.80
N ASP A 27 3.93 -9.34 9.63
CA ASP A 27 4.85 -8.90 10.69
C ASP A 27 4.17 -7.93 11.69
N GLY A 28 2.93 -7.50 11.41
CA GLY A 28 2.20 -6.52 12.21
C GLY A 28 2.78 -5.11 12.14
N ILE A 29 3.54 -4.80 11.09
CA ILE A 29 4.05 -3.44 10.82
C ILE A 29 2.89 -2.54 10.36
N LEU A 30 1.97 -3.10 9.57
CA LEU A 30 0.75 -2.43 9.13
C LEU A 30 -0.45 -2.84 9.98
N ASP A 31 -0.81 -1.95 10.89
CA ASP A 31 -2.08 -2.05 11.62
C ASP A 31 -3.28 -1.69 10.74
N SER A 32 -4.47 -2.17 11.12
CA SER A 32 -5.74 -1.88 10.42
C SER A 32 -6.03 -0.39 10.17
N LEU A 33 -5.60 0.49 11.08
CA LEU A 33 -5.75 1.94 10.93
C LEU A 33 -4.81 2.48 9.83
N THR A 34 -3.55 2.06 9.86
CA THR A 34 -2.55 2.42 8.85
C THR A 34 -2.97 1.90 7.49
N LEU A 35 -3.43 0.65 7.41
CA LEU A 35 -3.91 0.02 6.17
C LEU A 35 -5.06 0.84 5.55
N THR A 36 -6.03 1.27 6.36
CA THR A 36 -7.14 2.10 5.89
C THR A 36 -6.66 3.44 5.32
N GLY A 37 -5.67 4.06 5.97
CA GLY A 37 -5.08 5.30 5.49
C GLY A 37 -4.25 5.13 4.21
N ILE A 38 -3.48 4.04 4.10
CA ILE A 38 -2.77 3.66 2.87
C ILE A 38 -3.76 3.48 1.72
N ILE A 39 -4.85 2.74 1.93
CA ILE A 39 -5.90 2.56 0.91
C ILE A 39 -6.43 3.91 0.42
N ALA A 40 -6.72 4.83 1.35
CA ALA A 40 -7.21 6.16 1.01
C ALA A 40 -6.16 6.99 0.25
N ALA A 41 -4.90 6.99 0.71
CA ALA A 41 -3.80 7.70 0.06
C ALA A 41 -3.57 7.20 -1.36
N LEU A 42 -3.52 5.88 -1.56
CA LEU A 42 -3.38 5.26 -2.89
C LEU A 42 -4.56 5.62 -3.78
N SER A 43 -5.79 5.51 -3.26
CA SER A 43 -7.00 5.83 -4.04
C SER A 43 -7.01 7.29 -4.49
N MET A 44 -6.60 8.22 -3.63
CA MET A 44 -6.57 9.65 -3.94
C MET A 44 -5.41 10.05 -4.85
N GLU A 45 -4.21 9.55 -4.61
CA GLU A 45 -3.01 9.90 -5.38
C GLU A 45 -3.07 9.34 -6.80
N PHE A 46 -3.56 8.11 -6.94
CA PHE A 46 -3.60 7.41 -8.22
C PHE A 46 -4.97 7.47 -8.93
N ASP A 47 -5.95 8.16 -8.33
CA ASP A 47 -7.34 8.28 -8.81
C ASP A 47 -7.97 6.90 -9.11
N ILE A 48 -7.79 5.95 -8.18
CA ILE A 48 -8.30 4.57 -8.28
C ILE A 48 -9.33 4.27 -7.18
N GLU A 49 -10.15 3.25 -7.40
CA GLU A 49 -11.01 2.67 -6.37
C GLU A 49 -10.49 1.28 -6.00
N ILE A 50 -10.15 1.08 -4.73
CA ILE A 50 -9.69 -0.22 -4.22
C ILE A 50 -10.91 -0.96 -3.64
N PRO A 51 -11.41 -2.01 -4.31
CA PRO A 51 -12.55 -2.78 -3.80
C PRO A 51 -12.13 -3.64 -2.61
N TYR A 52 -13.11 -4.03 -1.80
CA TYR A 52 -12.87 -4.81 -0.58
C TYR A 52 -12.18 -6.15 -0.84
N ASP A 53 -12.43 -6.77 -2.00
CA ASP A 53 -11.79 -8.03 -2.41
C ASP A 53 -10.29 -7.90 -2.70
N GLU A 54 -9.79 -6.69 -2.96
CA GLU A 54 -8.35 -6.43 -3.14
C GLU A 54 -7.66 -6.10 -1.81
N ILE A 55 -8.41 -5.91 -0.72
CA ILE A 55 -7.87 -5.65 0.64
C ILE A 55 -7.48 -6.98 1.29
N ILE A 56 -6.44 -7.60 0.74
CA ILE A 56 -5.86 -8.87 1.19
C ILE A 56 -4.38 -8.70 1.47
N GLU A 57 -3.85 -9.53 2.36
CA GLU A 57 -2.44 -9.56 2.76
C GLU A 57 -1.50 -9.57 1.55
N GLU A 58 -1.81 -10.39 0.53
CA GLU A 58 -1.00 -10.49 -0.70
C GLU A 58 -0.78 -9.14 -1.41
N ASN A 59 -1.76 -8.22 -1.37
CA ASN A 59 -1.67 -6.91 -2.03
C ASN A 59 -1.02 -5.83 -1.17
N PHE A 60 -0.92 -6.05 0.15
CA PHE A 60 -0.44 -5.03 1.11
C PHE A 60 0.78 -5.47 1.91
N ASN A 61 1.25 -6.71 1.77
CA ASN A 61 2.43 -7.22 2.44
C ASN A 61 3.72 -6.57 1.95
N SER A 62 3.75 -6.04 0.72
CA SER A 62 4.91 -5.32 0.21
C SER A 62 4.50 -4.14 -0.66
N VAL A 63 5.39 -3.16 -0.76
CA VAL A 63 5.23 -2.01 -1.67
C VAL A 63 5.14 -2.47 -3.12
N ALA A 64 5.84 -3.55 -3.48
CA ALA A 64 5.76 -4.13 -4.81
C ALA A 64 4.35 -4.62 -5.13
N ALA A 65 3.73 -5.37 -4.21
CA ALA A 65 2.37 -5.85 -4.39
C ALA A 65 1.35 -4.70 -4.46
N MET A 66 1.50 -3.67 -3.61
CA MET A 66 0.64 -2.48 -3.67
C MET A 66 0.78 -1.79 -5.04
N ALA A 67 2.00 -1.67 -5.56
CA ALA A 67 2.25 -1.06 -6.85
C ALA A 67 1.64 -1.87 -8.02
N GLU A 68 1.72 -3.20 -7.97
CA GLU A 68 1.06 -4.07 -8.96
C GLU A 68 -0.46 -3.96 -8.89
N MET A 69 -1.04 -3.90 -7.69
CA MET A 69 -2.47 -3.68 -7.48
C MET A 69 -2.90 -2.33 -8.06
N VAL A 70 -2.16 -1.25 -7.78
CA VAL A 70 -2.43 0.09 -8.33
C VAL A 70 -2.37 0.08 -9.86
N GLU A 71 -1.34 -0.52 -10.46
CA GLU A 71 -1.23 -0.62 -11.93
C GLU A 71 -2.39 -1.40 -12.55
N ARG A 72 -2.88 -2.45 -11.89
CA ARG A 72 -4.04 -3.21 -12.34
C ARG A 72 -5.34 -2.40 -12.27
N LEU A 73 -5.52 -1.59 -11.23
CA LEU A 73 -6.74 -0.80 -11.02
C LEU A 73 -6.79 0.48 -11.85
N GLN A 74 -5.64 0.99 -12.31
CA GLN A 74 -5.55 2.14 -13.22
C GLN A 74 -5.89 1.82 -14.70
N ALA A 75 -5.99 0.54 -15.07
CA ALA A 75 -6.16 0.07 -16.45
C ALA A 75 -7.63 -0.01 -16.89
#